data_AF-A0A0R2JQH2-F1
#
_entry.id   AF-A0A0R2JQH2-F1
#
_cell.length_a   1.000
_cell.length_b   1.000
_cell.length_c   1.000
_cell.angle_alpha   90.00
_cell.angle_beta   90.00
_cell.angle_gamma   90.00
#
_symmetry.space_group_name_H-M   'P 1'
#
loop_
_entity.id
_entity.type
_entity.pdbx_description
1 polymer ?
#
loop_
_entity_poly.entity_id
_entity_poly.type
_entity_poly.pdbx_seq_one_letter_code
_entity_poly.pdbx_strand_id
1 'polypeptide(L)' 'MSFKALSDPARREILQLLKNGRISAGEISQHFDMTAATVPYHLKVLKKADLIWEEKEKISFTII' A
#
# COMPACT_ATOMS: atom_id res chain seq x y z
N MET A 1 -10.70 0.17 -15.39
CA MET A 1 -11.61 1.17 -14.78
C MET A 1 -11.48 1.12 -13.27
N SER A 2 -11.18 2.26 -12.65
CA SER A 2 -10.88 2.40 -11.21
C SER A 2 -11.95 1.84 -10.27
N PHE A 3 -13.21 1.76 -10.72
CA PHE A 3 -14.31 1.11 -9.98
C PHE A 3 -14.01 -0.34 -9.54
N LYS A 4 -13.31 -1.13 -10.37
CA LYS A 4 -12.90 -2.50 -10.00
C LYS A 4 -11.81 -2.51 -8.92
N ALA A 5 -10.95 -1.50 -8.89
CA ALA A 5 -9.95 -1.36 -7.83
C ALA A 5 -10.56 -0.91 -6.50
N LEU A 6 -11.72 -0.24 -6.51
CA LEU A 6 -12.40 0.19 -5.30
C LEU A 6 -13.43 -0.83 -4.77
N SER A 7 -13.73 -1.91 -5.50
CA SER A 7 -14.78 -2.86 -5.11
C SER A 7 -14.45 -3.71 -3.88
N ASP A 8 -13.16 -3.84 -3.55
CA ASP A 8 -12.67 -4.68 -2.46
C ASP A 8 -12.50 -3.87 -1.17
N PRO A 9 -13.04 -4.34 -0.04
CA PRO A 9 -12.97 -3.64 1.24
C PRO A 9 -11.54 -3.41 1.72
N ALA A 10 -10.63 -4.39 1.56
CA ALA A 10 -9.23 -4.24 1.99
C ALA A 10 -8.53 -3.14 1.19
N ARG A 11 -8.83 -3.02 -0.11
CA ARG A 11 -8.29 -1.92 -0.93
C ARG A 11 -8.81 -0.55 -0.51
N ARG A 12 -10.08 -0.44 -0.10
CA ARG A 12 -10.62 0.82 0.44
C ARG A 12 -9.98 1.18 1.78
N GLU A 13 -9.76 0.20 2.64
CA GLU A 13 -9.10 0.39 3.93
C GLU A 13 -7.64 0.82 3.78
N ILE A 14 -6.89 0.21 2.87
CA ILE A 14 -5.53 0.67 2.51
C ILE A 14 -5.53 2.15 2.10
N LEU A 15 -6.50 2.58 1.28
CA LEU A 15 -6.62 3.98 0.88
C LEU A 15 -6.99 4.89 2.05
N GLN A 16 -7.77 4.41 3.03
CA GLN A 16 -8.05 5.18 4.25
C GLN A 16 -6.80 5.33 5.12
N LEU A 17 -5.98 4.29 5.27
CA LEU A 17 -4.70 4.37 6.00
C LEU A 17 -3.78 5.42 5.36
N LEU A 18 -3.62 5.36 4.03
CA LEU A 18 -2.77 6.29 3.28
C LEU A 18 -3.29 7.74 3.23
N LYS A 19 -4.56 7.99 3.57
CA LYS A 19 -5.14 9.34 3.64
C LYS A 19 -4.41 10.23 4.66
N ASN A 20 -3.84 9.61 5.71
CA ASN A 20 -3.19 10.33 6.81
C ASN A 20 -1.68 10.54 6.59
N GLY A 21 -1.13 10.06 5.47
CA GLY A 21 0.29 10.22 5.14
C GLY A 21 0.89 8.99 4.47
N ARG A 22 2.21 9.05 4.30
CA ARG A 22 2.99 7.93 3.78
C ARG A 22 3.09 6.85 4.86
N ILE A 23 2.78 5.61 4.49
CA ILE A 23 2.86 4.44 5.38
C ILE A 23 3.58 3.33 4.60
N SER A 24 4.49 2.61 5.27
CA SER A 24 5.19 1.50 4.63
C SER A 24 4.25 0.30 4.38
N ALA A 25 4.59 -0.53 3.38
CA ALA A 25 3.82 -1.76 3.12
C ALA A 25 3.85 -2.73 4.31
N GLY A 26 4.90 -2.70 5.13
CA GLY A 26 5.01 -3.48 6.36
C GLY A 26 4.03 -3.01 7.43
N GLU A 27 3.95 -1.71 7.69
CA GLU A 27 2.98 -1.11 8.60
C GLU A 27 1.54 -1.35 8.12
N ILE A 28 1.26 -1.16 6.83
CA ILE A 28 -0.06 -1.48 6.25
C ILE A 28 -0.43 -2.94 6.55
N SER A 29 0.53 -3.87 6.45
CA SER A 29 0.29 -5.29 6.71
C SER A 29 -0.07 -5.60 8.16
N GLN A 30 0.33 -4.76 9.12
CA GLN A 30 -0.03 -4.92 10.54
C GLN A 30 -1.49 -4.55 10.82
N HIS A 31 -2.16 -3.83 9.92
CA HIS A 31 -3.59 -3.46 10.06
C HIS A 31 -4.55 -4.57 9.60
N PHE A 32 -4.06 -5.67 9.03
CA PHE A 32 -4.88 -6.74 8.49
C PHE A 32 -4.56 -8.09 9.13
N ASP A 33 -5.58 -8.83 9.53
CA ASP A 33 -5.47 -10.26 9.92
C ASP A 33 -5.34 -11.18 8.68
N MET A 34 -4.49 -10.77 7.73
CA MET A 34 -4.29 -11.46 6.45
C MET A 34 -2.90 -12.07 6.34
N THR A 35 -2.75 -13.03 5.42
CA THR A 35 -1.42 -13.58 5.12
C THR A 35 -0.50 -12.49 4.56
N ALA A 36 0.80 -12.57 4.86
CA ALA A 36 1.81 -11.59 4.41
C ALA A 36 1.85 -11.38 2.88
N ALA A 37 1.30 -12.30 2.08
CA ALA A 37 1.24 -12.20 0.62
C ALA A 37 0.07 -11.35 0.09
N THR A 38 -0.91 -10.99 0.92
CA THR A 38 -2.17 -10.38 0.45
C THR A 38 -2.08 -8.87 0.28
N VAL A 39 -1.37 -8.17 1.16
CA VAL A 39 -1.17 -6.71 1.04
C VAL A 39 -0.38 -6.32 -0.21
N PRO A 40 0.75 -6.96 -0.57
CA PRO A 40 1.47 -6.68 -1.82
C PRO A 40 0.59 -6.84 -3.07
N TYR A 41 -0.32 -7.82 -3.08
CA TYR A 41 -1.29 -8.00 -4.16
C TYR A 41 -2.23 -6.79 -4.28
N HIS A 42 -2.83 -6.35 -3.17
CA HIS A 42 -3.71 -5.19 -3.16
C HIS A 42 -3.02 -3.90 -3.58
N LEU A 43 -1.80 -3.66 -3.08
CA LEU A 43 -0.98 -2.50 -3.47
C LEU A 43 -0.69 -2.50 -4.98
N LYS A 44 -0.36 -3.66 -5.57
CA LYS A 44 -0.15 -3.78 -7.01
C LYS A 44 -1.40 -3.45 -7.82
N VAL A 45 -2.58 -3.87 -7.36
CA VAL A 45 -3.86 -3.54 -8.01
C VAL A 45 -4.16 -2.04 -7.93
N LEU A 46 -3.96 -1.43 -6.76
CA LEU A 46 -4.17 0.00 -6.55
C LEU A 46 -3.20 0.84 -7.40
N LYS A 47 -1.93 0.46 -7.48
CA LYS A 47 -0.92 1.11 -8.32
C LYS A 47 -1.27 1.02 -9.81
N LYS A 48 -1.71 -0.15 -10.29
CA LYS A 48 -2.17 -0.33 -11.68
C LYS A 48 -3.42 0.48 -12.02
N ALA A 49 -4.18 0.90 -11.01
CA ALA A 49 -5.35 1.74 -11.17
C ALA A 49 -5.06 3.23 -10.94
N ASP A 50 -3.78 3.60 -10.82
CA ASP A 50 -3.30 4.97 -10.57
C ASP A 50 -3.89 5.61 -9.28
N LEU A 51 -4.27 4.78 -8.31
CA LEU A 51 -4.83 5.24 -7.03
C LEU A 51 -3.77 5.49 -5.96
N ILE A 52 -2.59 4.89 -6.13
CA ILE A 52 -1.42 5.08 -5.25
C ILE A 52 -0.16 5.14 -6.11
N TRP A 53 0.88 5.76 -5.56
CA TRP A 53 2.23 5.73 -6.09
C TRP A 53 3.18 5.25 -4.98
N GLU A 54 4.30 4.64 -5.37
CA GLU A 54 5.33 4.21 -4.42
C GLU A 54 6.48 5.21 -4.44
N GLU A 55 7.00 5.54 -3.26
CA GLU A 55 8.26 6.25 -3.14
C GLU A 55 9.34 5.26 -2.72
N LYS A 56 10.46 5.26 -3.43
CA LYS A 56 11.65 4.54 -2.97
C LYS A 56 12.51 5.53 -2.21
N GLU A 57 12.52 5.43 -0.89
CA GLU A 57 13.57 6.08 -0.13
C GLU A 57 14.92 5.43 -0.49
N LYS A 58 15.90 6.27 -0.83
CA LYS A 58 17.28 5.82 -0.99
C LYS A 58 17.79 5.43 0.39
N ILE A 59 18.25 4.19 0.52
CA ILE A 59 19.01 3.76 1.70
C ILE A 59 20.30 4.60 1.70
N SER A 60 20.37 5.57 2.61
CA SER A 60 21.54 6.42 2.78
C SER A 60 22.49 5.72 3.73
N PHE A 61 23.58 5.17 3.21
CA PHE A 61 24.67 4.66 4.01
C PHE A 61 25.65 5.80 4.26
N THR A 62 25.81 6.19 5.52
CA THR A 62 26.89 7.08 5.96
C THR A 62 27.97 6.22 6.60
N ILE A 63 29.21 6.49 6.23
CA ILE A 63 30.42 5.93 6.86
C ILE A 63 30.79 6.75 8.10
N ILE A 64 31.37 6.08 9.09
CA ILE A 64 32.13 6.70 10.20
C ILE A 64 33.53 7.09 9.74
#